data_AF-A0A9X6WY79-F1
#
_entry.id   AF-A0A9X6WY79-F1
#
_cell.length_a   1.000
_cell.length_b   1.000
_cell.length_c   1.000
_cell.angle_alpha   90.00
_cell.angle_beta   90.00
_cell.angle_gamma   90.00
#
_symmetry.space_group_name_H-M   'P 1'
#
loop_
_entity.id
_entity.type
_entity.pdbx_description
1 polymer ?
#
loop_
_entity_poly.entity_id
_entity_poly.type
_entity_poly.pdbx_seq_one_letter_code
_entity_poly.pdbx_strand_id
1 'polypeptide(L)' 'MFDYSKCMNRMIFCIDLCSFFASCACVMRGLDPLKVKLAVVGDVNRKGSIVLAATPELKKMGIFR' A
#
# COMPACT_ATOMS: atom_id res chain seq x y z
N MET A 1 -20.48 9.93 -25.56
CA MET A 1 -19.92 8.56 -25.41
C MET A 1 -18.55 8.57 -26.07
N PHE A 2 -17.49 8.13 -25.38
CA PHE A 2 -16.15 8.08 -25.99
C PHE A 2 -16.04 6.86 -26.92
N ASP A 3 -15.50 7.06 -28.13
CA ASP A 3 -15.29 6.01 -29.13
C ASP A 3 -13.86 5.45 -28.99
N TYR A 4 -13.74 4.28 -28.33
CA TYR A 4 -12.48 3.61 -28.08
C TYR A 4 -11.93 2.85 -29.31
N SER A 5 -12.70 2.76 -30.41
CA SER A 5 -12.31 2.08 -31.65
C SER A 5 -11.15 2.78 -32.36
N LYS A 6 -10.95 4.07 -32.07
CA LYS A 6 -9.85 4.89 -32.61
C LYS A 6 -8.56 4.79 -31.81
N CYS A 7 -8.59 4.14 -30.65
CA CYS A 7 -7.40 3.97 -29.82
C CYS A 7 -6.54 2.83 -30.36
N MET A 8 -5.22 3.02 -30.37
CA MET A 8 -4.28 1.99 -30.80
C MET A 8 -4.34 0.78 -29.86
N ASN A 9 -4.49 -0.42 -30.43
CA ASN A 9 -4.45 -1.65 -29.66
C ASN A 9 -3.02 -1.86 -29.13
N ARG A 10 -2.85 -1.71 -27.81
CA ARG A 10 -1.55 -1.82 -27.12
C ARG A 10 -1.71 -2.75 -25.94
N MET A 11 -0.75 -3.64 -25.75
CA MET A 11 -0.63 -4.39 -24.50
C MET A 11 -0.10 -3.44 -23.43
N ILE A 12 -0.89 -3.20 -22.38
CA ILE A 12 -0.53 -2.34 -21.26
C ILE A 12 -0.52 -3.21 -20.00
N PHE A 13 0.60 -3.23 -19.29
CA PHE A 13 0.71 -3.84 -17.98
C PHE A 13 0.66 -2.74 -16.92
N CYS A 14 -0.21 -2.91 -15.93
CA CYS A 14 -0.26 -2.06 -14.74
C CYS A 14 0.36 -2.85 -13.58
N ILE A 15 1.44 -2.34 -13.01
CA ILE A 15 2.16 -2.97 -11.90
C ILE A 15 2.06 -2.04 -10.69
N ASP A 16 1.53 -2.57 -9.59
CA ASP A 16 1.43 -1.85 -8.31
C ASP A 16 2.23 -2.58 -7.22
N LEU A 17 2.77 -1.79 -6.29
CA LEU A 17 3.55 -2.28 -5.16
C LEU A 17 2.65 -2.46 -3.94
N CYS A 18 2.39 -3.72 -3.56
CA CYS A 18 1.61 -4.05 -2.39
C CYS A 18 2.17 -3.41 -1.11
N SER A 19 1.38 -2.53 -0.49
CA SER A 19 1.71 -1.87 0.79
C SER A 19 3.03 -1.09 0.77
N PHE A 20 3.33 -0.39 -0.34
CA PHE A 20 4.58 0.33 -0.59
C PHE A 20 5.21 1.03 0.63
N PHE A 21 4.52 2.01 1.25
CA PHE A 21 5.07 2.77 2.37
C PHE A 21 5.37 1.91 3.60
N ALA A 22 4.53 0.91 3.89
CA ALA A 22 4.77 -0.01 4.99
C ALA A 22 5.99 -0.89 4.70
N SER A 23 6.14 -1.36 3.47
CA SER A 23 7.30 -2.16 3.04
C SER A 23 8.60 -1.37 3.16
N CYS A 24 8.65 -0.12 2.67
CA CYS A 24 9.82 0.75 2.83
C CYS A 24 10.14 1.01 4.31
N ALA A 25 9.13 1.31 5.13
CA ALA A 25 9.29 1.56 6.56
C ALA A 25 9.83 0.33 7.33
N CYS A 26 9.48 -0.89 6.91
CA CYS A 26 10.02 -2.12 7.48
C CYS A 26 11.50 -2.29 7.10
N VAL A 27 11.83 -2.17 5.81
CA VAL A 27 13.20 -2.34 5.31
C VAL A 27 14.14 -1.30 5.93
N MET A 28 13.72 -0.04 6.04
CA MET A 28 14.49 1.02 6.72
C MET A 28 14.78 0.71 8.21
N ARG A 29 13.98 -0.15 8.83
CA ARG A 29 14.14 -0.59 10.22
C ARG A 29 14.79 -1.97 10.35
N GLY A 30 15.23 -2.57 9.23
CA GLY A 30 15.78 -3.93 9.21
C GLY A 30 14.75 -5.03 9.51
N LEU A 31 13.47 -4.75 9.27
CA LEU A 31 12.36 -5.68 9.52
C LEU A 31 11.88 -6.33 8.22
N ASP A 32 11.41 -7.58 8.32
CA ASP A 32 10.78 -8.30 7.21
C ASP A 32 9.31 -7.84 7.03
N PRO A 33 8.97 -7.15 5.92
CA PRO A 33 7.64 -6.60 5.68
C PRO A 33 6.53 -7.66 5.57
N LEU A 34 6.89 -8.93 5.32
CA LEU A 34 5.91 -10.02 5.20
C LEU A 34 5.56 -10.66 6.55
N LYS A 35 6.38 -10.44 7.58
CA LYS A 35 6.21 -11.06 8.91
C LYS A 35 5.87 -10.05 9.99
N VAL A 36 6.28 -8.80 9.82
CA VAL A 36 6.10 -7.78 10.86
C VAL A 36 4.73 -7.11 10.76
N LYS A 37 4.18 -6.73 11.92
CA LYS A 37 2.95 -5.94 12.04
C LYS A 37 3.33 -4.47 12.13
N LEU A 38 3.26 -3.74 11.01
CA LEU A 38 3.64 -2.33 10.94
C LEU A 38 2.64 -1.53 10.09
N ALA A 39 2.15 -0.42 10.65
CA ALA A 39 1.32 0.55 9.95
C ALA A 39 2.06 1.89 9.84
N VAL A 40 1.88 2.55 8.71
CA VAL A 40 2.30 3.93 8.47
C VAL A 40 1.06 4.79 8.65
N VAL A 41 1.14 5.77 9.56
CA VAL A 41 0.05 6.71 9.86
C VAL A 41 0.46 8.13 9.47
N GLY A 42 -0.52 8.99 9.17
CA GLY A 42 -0.25 10.38 8.81
C GLY A 42 0.35 11.20 9.96
N ASP A 43 -0.16 11.02 11.18
CA ASP A 43 0.35 11.66 12.38
C ASP A 43 0.33 10.67 13.56
N VAL A 44 1.50 10.40 14.13
CA VAL A 44 1.65 9.48 15.26
C VAL A 44 1.13 10.05 16.58
N ASN A 45 1.01 11.38 16.70
CA ASN A 45 0.59 12.05 17.92
C ASN A 45 -0.93 12.29 17.98
N ARG A 46 -1.61 12.26 16.83
CA ARG A 46 -3.06 12.48 16.75
C ARG A 46 -3.82 11.18 17.00
N LYS A 47 -4.61 11.15 18.08
CA LYS A 47 -5.62 10.09 18.27
C LYS A 47 -6.61 10.10 17.10
N GLY A 48 -6.81 8.92 16.49
CA GLY A 48 -7.64 8.78 15.29
C GLY A 48 -6.98 9.24 14.00
N SER A 49 -5.65 9.27 13.93
CA SER A 49 -4.94 9.49 12.67
C SER A 49 -5.29 8.43 11.63
N ILE A 50 -5.22 8.83 10.37
CA ILE A 50 -5.45 7.95 9.22
C ILE A 50 -4.26 6.99 9.00
N VAL A 51 -4.58 5.75 8.64
CA VAL A 51 -3.61 4.75 8.19
C VAL A 51 -3.33 4.98 6.71
N LEU A 52 -2.08 5.25 6.35
CA LEU A 52 -1.63 5.48 4.98
C LEU A 52 -1.26 4.16 4.29
N ALA A 53 -0.66 3.23 5.03
CA ALA A 53 -0.32 1.88 4.57
C ALA A 53 -0.19 0.92 5.75
N ALA A 54 -0.44 -0.36 5.53
CA ALA A 54 -0.30 -1.42 6.54
C ALA A 54 0.34 -2.67 5.94
N THR A 55 1.16 -3.39 6.71
CA THR A 55 1.74 -4.67 6.29
C THR A 55 0.66 -5.75 6.07
N PRO A 56 0.94 -6.80 5.28
CA PRO A 56 -0.01 -7.90 5.05
C PRO A 56 -0.51 -8.53 6.36
N GLU A 57 0.36 -8.69 7.35
CA GLU A 57 0.01 -9.23 8.66
C GLU A 57 -0.98 -8.35 9.44
N LEU A 58 -0.90 -7.02 9.31
CA LEU A 58 -1.90 -6.12 9.91
C LEU A 58 -3.23 -6.16 9.17
N LYS A 59 -3.21 -6.27 7.84
CA LYS A 59 -4.43 -6.42 7.04
C LYS A 59 -5.20 -7.70 7.40
N LYS A 60 -4.51 -8.80 7.70
CA LYS A 60 -5.12 -10.05 8.21
C LYS A 60 -5.85 -9.86 9.55
N MET A 61 -5.45 -8.88 10.35
CA MET A 61 -6.10 -8.53 11.62
C MET A 61 -7.25 -7.54 11.46
N GLY A 62 -7.61 -7.17 10.23
CA GLY A 62 -8.69 -6.21 9.94
C GLY A 62 -8.25 -4.74 9.96
N ILE A 63 -6.95 -4.46 10.00
CA ILE A 63 -6.42 -3.09 9.96
C ILE A 63 -6.06 -2.75 8.52
N PHE A 64 -6.91 -1.92 7.89
CA PHE A 64 -6.77 -1.48 6.51
C PHE A 64 -6.35 0.00 6.44
N ARG A 65 -5.94 0.43 5.24
CA ARG A 65 -5.90 1.85 4.87
C ARG A 65 -7.31 2.28 4.49
#